data_AF-A0A452ZTN5-F1
#
_entry.id   AF-A0A452ZTN5-F1
#
_cell.length_a   1.000
_cell.length_b   1.000
_cell.length_c   1.000
_cell.angle_alpha   90.00
_cell.angle_beta   90.00
_cell.angle_gamma   90.00
#
_symmetry.space_group_name_H-M   'P 1'
#
loop_
_entity.id
_entity.type
_entity.pdbx_description
1 polymer ?
#
loop_
_entity_poly.entity_id
_entity_poly.type
_entity_poly.pdbx_seq_one_letter_code
_entity_poly.pdbx_strand_id
1 'polypeptide(L)'
;MTVIDILTRVDAICQKYDKYDAEKLNGANVAGEDPFARLYGSVDAEISQCVEKAEAARQEKNRATVVALNAEIRRAKAKLLEEDLPKLQRLALKKVKGLTKEELATRSDLVAALPDRIQSIPDGSSSATKKNGGWGASGSRPGGGVKFDSTSDGNFDDEYFKGTEESNKFRQEYEMRRMKQDEGLDVIGEGLATLKNMASDMNEVASGASFLVIR
;
A
#
# COMPACT_ATOMS: atom_id res chain seq x y z
N MET A 1 -15.64 -44.88 47.31
CA MET A 1 -15.73 -43.78 46.34
C MET A 1 -14.78 -44.13 45.21
N THR A 2 -15.31 -44.44 44.03
CA THR A 2 -14.52 -44.88 42.87
C THR A 2 -14.06 -43.69 42.05
N VAL A 3 -13.07 -43.89 41.18
CA VAL A 3 -12.58 -42.84 40.26
C VAL A 3 -13.71 -42.29 39.39
N ILE A 4 -14.66 -43.16 38.99
CA ILE A 4 -15.84 -42.79 38.20
C ILE A 4 -16.77 -41.88 39.02
N ASP A 5 -16.98 -42.16 40.30
CA ASP A 5 -17.78 -41.31 41.20
C ASP A 5 -17.15 -39.92 41.39
N ILE A 6 -15.81 -39.83 41.36
CA ILE A 6 -15.09 -38.57 41.48
C ILE A 6 -15.24 -37.77 40.18
N LEU A 7 -15.01 -38.39 39.02
CA LEU A 7 -15.14 -37.73 37.72
C LEU A 7 -16.55 -37.21 37.47
N THR A 8 -17.58 -38.02 37.76
CA THR A 8 -18.98 -37.60 37.61
C THR A 8 -19.37 -36.47 38.56
N ARG A 9 -18.85 -36.47 39.80
CA ARG A 9 -19.04 -35.35 40.73
C ARG A 9 -18.31 -34.08 40.29
N VAL A 10 -17.08 -34.21 39.80
CA VAL A 10 -16.31 -33.08 39.26
C VAL A 10 -17.04 -32.47 38.07
N ASP A 11 -17.53 -33.29 37.14
CA ASP A 11 -18.25 -32.83 35.96
C ASP A 11 -19.57 -32.12 36.34
N ALA A 12 -20.34 -32.68 37.28
CA ALA A 12 -21.53 -32.03 37.83
C ALA A 12 -21.22 -30.72 38.59
N ILE A 13 -20.04 -30.61 39.21
CA ILE A 13 -19.58 -29.36 39.84
C ILE A 13 -19.22 -28.34 38.76
N CYS A 14 -18.44 -28.71 37.75
CA CYS A 14 -18.11 -27.84 36.62
C CYS A 14 -19.39 -27.28 35.98
N GLN A 15 -20.35 -28.13 35.61
CA GLN A 15 -21.62 -27.72 35.00
C GLN A 15 -22.47 -26.80 35.89
N LYS A 16 -22.44 -26.96 37.23
CA LYS A 16 -23.15 -26.05 38.14
C LYS A 16 -22.57 -24.64 38.18
N TYR A 17 -21.27 -24.52 37.92
CA TYR A 17 -20.54 -23.25 37.96
C TYR A 17 -20.22 -22.69 36.57
N ASP A 18 -20.50 -23.40 35.49
CA ASP A 18 -20.42 -22.91 34.10
C ASP A 18 -21.11 -21.55 33.91
N LYS A 19 -22.19 -21.27 34.65
CA LYS A 19 -22.92 -19.98 34.61
C LYS A 19 -22.15 -18.80 35.22
N TYR A 20 -21.04 -19.05 35.90
CA TYR A 20 -20.13 -18.04 36.44
C TYR A 20 -18.83 -17.96 35.62
N ASP A 21 -18.70 -18.78 34.58
CA ASP A 21 -17.58 -18.71 33.67
C ASP A 21 -17.70 -17.40 32.87
N ALA A 22 -16.90 -16.41 33.29
CA ALA A 22 -16.86 -15.09 32.69
C ALA A 22 -16.46 -15.16 31.21
N GLU A 23 -15.60 -16.12 30.83
CA GLU A 23 -15.21 -16.32 29.44
C GLU A 23 -16.38 -16.85 28.59
N LYS A 24 -17.21 -17.73 29.16
CA LYS A 24 -18.38 -18.31 28.47
C LYS A 24 -19.55 -17.32 28.37
N LEU A 25 -19.74 -16.47 29.37
CA LEU A 25 -20.73 -15.39 29.36
C LEU A 25 -20.35 -14.24 28.41
N ASN A 26 -19.06 -13.90 28.32
CA ASN A 26 -18.55 -12.88 27.42
C ASN A 26 -18.36 -13.41 26.00
N GLY A 27 -18.08 -14.70 25.82
CA GLY A 27 -17.96 -15.35 24.52
C GLY A 27 -19.29 -15.59 23.79
N ALA A 28 -20.39 -15.77 24.53
CA ALA A 28 -21.72 -15.98 23.96
C ALA A 28 -22.39 -14.68 23.46
N ASN A 29 -21.90 -13.53 23.93
CA ASN A 29 -22.38 -12.22 23.53
C ASN A 29 -21.31 -11.55 22.65
N VAL A 30 -21.60 -11.43 21.36
CA VAL A 30 -21.07 -10.35 20.51
C VAL A 30 -19.69 -10.58 19.83
N ALA A 31 -19.32 -11.79 19.41
CA ALA A 31 -18.24 -11.91 18.40
C ALA A 31 -18.68 -11.46 16.98
N GLY A 32 -19.98 -11.57 16.66
CA GLY A 32 -20.56 -11.16 15.37
C GLY A 32 -21.23 -9.78 15.34
N GLU A 33 -21.60 -9.21 16.48
CA GLU A 33 -22.35 -7.94 16.58
C GLU A 33 -21.48 -6.74 17.00
N ASP A 34 -20.23 -6.94 17.44
CA ASP A 34 -19.45 -5.90 18.09
C ASP A 34 -18.79 -5.07 17.00
N PRO A 35 -19.14 -3.77 16.86
CA PRO A 35 -18.55 -2.94 15.83
C PRO A 35 -17.03 -2.84 15.98
N PHE A 36 -16.50 -2.93 17.21
CA PHE A 36 -15.06 -2.94 17.45
C PHE A 36 -14.42 -4.22 16.90
N ALA A 37 -14.87 -5.40 17.35
CA ALA A 37 -14.30 -6.68 16.92
C ALA A 37 -14.36 -6.86 15.40
N ARG A 38 -15.47 -6.44 14.77
CA ARG A 38 -15.63 -6.50 13.31
C ARG A 38 -14.64 -5.59 12.58
N LEU A 39 -14.47 -4.34 13.02
CA LEU A 39 -13.52 -3.42 12.41
C LEU A 39 -12.07 -3.85 12.67
N TYR A 40 -11.77 -4.31 13.89
CA TYR A 40 -10.47 -4.85 14.25
C TYR A 40 -10.09 -6.03 13.37
N GLY A 41 -11.01 -6.98 13.16
CA GLY A 41 -10.79 -8.13 12.26
C GLY A 41 -10.55 -7.71 10.81
N SER A 42 -11.27 -6.69 10.31
CA SER A 42 -11.02 -6.13 8.98
C SER A 42 -9.63 -5.49 8.87
N VAL A 43 -9.22 -4.72 9.89
CA VAL A 43 -7.89 -4.08 9.94
C VAL A 43 -6.79 -5.13 10.03
N ASP A 44 -6.95 -6.16 10.86
CA ASP A 44 -5.97 -7.24 11.00
C ASP A 44 -5.82 -8.05 9.72
N ALA A 45 -6.92 -8.30 8.99
CA ALA A 45 -6.90 -8.92 7.68
C ALA A 45 -6.17 -8.05 6.64
N GLU A 46 -6.41 -6.74 6.61
CA GLU A 46 -5.75 -5.82 5.67
C GLU A 46 -4.25 -5.65 5.99
N ILE A 47 -3.88 -5.66 7.28
CA ILE A 47 -2.47 -5.73 7.73
C ILE A 47 -1.81 -7.03 7.25
N SER A 48 -2.48 -8.17 7.42
CA SER A 48 -1.97 -9.48 7.00
C SER A 48 -1.77 -9.53 5.47
N GLN A 49 -2.72 -9.00 4.69
CA GLN A 49 -2.57 -8.85 3.24
C GLN A 49 -1.38 -7.95 2.86
N CYS A 50 -1.14 -6.87 3.61
CA CYS A 50 0.02 -6.00 3.38
C CYS A 50 1.34 -6.74 3.64
N VAL A 51 1.39 -7.60 4.67
CA VAL A 51 2.55 -8.45 4.97
C VAL A 51 2.79 -9.46 3.84
N GLU A 52 1.75 -10.15 3.38
CA GLU A 52 1.85 -11.09 2.25
C GLU A 52 2.33 -10.40 0.97
N LYS A 53 1.81 -9.22 0.65
CA LYS A 53 2.28 -8.42 -0.50
C LYS A 53 3.73 -7.97 -0.35
N ALA A 54 4.16 -7.63 0.86
CA ALA A 54 5.54 -7.26 1.14
C ALA A 54 6.49 -8.45 0.95
N GLU A 55 6.09 -9.65 1.36
CA GLU A 55 6.83 -10.88 1.11
C GLU A 55 6.88 -11.22 -0.38
N ALA A 56 5.76 -11.10 -1.09
CA ALA A 56 5.70 -11.29 -2.54
C ALA A 56 6.65 -10.31 -3.25
N ALA A 57 6.61 -9.02 -2.89
CA ALA A 57 7.50 -8.01 -3.44
C ALA A 57 8.99 -8.29 -3.16
N ARG A 58 9.31 -8.96 -2.05
CA ARG A 58 10.69 -9.36 -1.72
C ARG A 58 11.20 -10.53 -2.57
N GLN A 59 10.31 -11.44 -2.96
CA GLN A 59 10.65 -12.62 -3.76
C GLN A 59 10.57 -12.34 -5.28
N GLU A 60 9.90 -11.26 -5.65
CA GLU A 60 9.66 -10.87 -7.03
C GLU A 60 10.92 -10.32 -7.72
N LYS A 61 11.12 -10.71 -8.98
CA LYS A 61 12.29 -10.31 -9.80
C LYS A 61 11.98 -9.15 -10.72
N ASN A 62 10.71 -9.00 -11.12
CA ASN A 62 10.30 -7.92 -12.00
C ASN A 62 10.18 -6.60 -11.23
N ARG A 63 11.06 -5.64 -11.55
CA ARG A 63 11.09 -4.33 -10.88
C ARG A 63 9.76 -3.57 -10.98
N ALA A 64 9.05 -3.68 -12.10
CA ALA A 64 7.78 -2.99 -12.29
C ALA A 64 6.69 -3.56 -11.36
N THR A 65 6.63 -4.88 -11.18
CA THR A 65 5.66 -5.51 -10.27
C THR A 65 6.00 -5.24 -8.81
N VAL A 66 7.29 -5.24 -8.43
CA VAL A 66 7.76 -4.82 -7.10
C VAL A 66 7.30 -3.39 -6.79
N VAL A 67 7.45 -2.45 -7.73
CA VAL A 67 7.01 -1.06 -7.55
C VAL A 67 5.50 -0.96 -7.41
N ALA A 68 4.74 -1.74 -8.18
CA ALA A 68 3.28 -1.77 -8.09
C ALA A 68 2.80 -2.30 -6.74
N LEU A 69 3.31 -3.45 -6.28
CA LEU A 69 2.97 -4.04 -4.98
C LEU A 69 3.31 -3.07 -3.83
N ASN A 70 4.50 -2.46 -3.86
CA ASN A 70 4.90 -1.48 -2.87
C ASN A 70 4.02 -0.22 -2.87
N ALA A 71 3.54 0.23 -4.04
CA ALA A 71 2.58 1.32 -4.13
C ALA A 71 1.22 0.96 -3.51
N GLU A 72 0.75 -0.28 -3.69
CA GLU A 72 -0.46 -0.77 -3.03
C GLU A 72 -0.31 -0.83 -1.52
N ILE A 73 0.82 -1.34 -1.01
CA ILE A 73 1.11 -1.36 0.43
C ILE A 73 1.07 0.06 0.99
N ARG A 74 1.70 1.04 0.31
CA ARG A 74 1.66 2.45 0.74
C ARG A 74 0.23 3.01 0.84
N ARG A 75 -0.62 2.72 -0.16
CA ARG A 75 -2.03 3.17 -0.16
C ARG A 75 -2.82 2.53 0.99
N ALA A 76 -2.66 1.21 1.18
CA ALA A 76 -3.34 0.48 2.23
C ALA A 76 -2.91 0.97 3.62
N LYS A 77 -1.60 1.16 3.85
CA LYS A 77 -1.09 1.75 5.09
C LYS A 77 -1.68 3.13 5.38
N ALA A 78 -1.73 4.01 4.37
CA ALA A 78 -2.29 5.35 4.53
C ALA A 78 -3.77 5.28 4.94
N LYS A 79 -4.58 4.46 4.24
CA LYS A 79 -5.99 4.23 4.59
C LYS A 79 -6.15 3.69 6.01
N LEU A 80 -5.36 2.69 6.41
CA LEU A 80 -5.40 2.12 7.76
C LEU A 80 -5.11 3.18 8.83
N LEU A 81 -4.06 3.99 8.64
CA LEU A 81 -3.63 5.01 9.60
C LEU A 81 -4.59 6.22 9.67
N GLU A 82 -5.10 6.68 8.53
CA GLU A 82 -5.87 7.92 8.42
C GLU A 82 -7.37 7.69 8.64
N GLU A 83 -7.90 6.52 8.26
CA GLU A 83 -9.34 6.24 8.33
C GLU A 83 -9.69 5.24 9.42
N ASP A 84 -9.05 4.06 9.43
CA ASP A 84 -9.55 2.93 10.22
C ASP A 84 -9.06 2.95 11.67
N LEU A 85 -7.81 3.37 11.92
CA LEU A 85 -7.30 3.53 13.29
C LEU A 85 -8.08 4.57 14.10
N PRO A 86 -8.41 5.77 13.60
CA PRO A 86 -9.22 6.72 14.36
C PRO A 86 -10.62 6.18 14.67
N LYS A 87 -11.23 5.38 13.77
CA LYS A 87 -12.51 4.70 14.04
C LYS A 87 -12.35 3.66 15.15
N LEU A 88 -11.30 2.85 15.09
CA LEU A 88 -10.97 1.85 16.12
C LEU A 88 -10.71 2.48 17.49
N GLN A 89 -9.96 3.57 17.56
CA GLN A 89 -9.71 4.30 18.81
C GLN A 89 -11.02 4.78 19.46
N ARG A 90 -11.94 5.34 18.67
CA ARG A 90 -13.26 5.76 19.17
C ARG A 90 -14.08 4.58 19.68
N LEU A 91 -14.02 3.44 18.99
CA LEU A 91 -14.73 2.23 19.39
C LEU A 91 -14.11 1.55 20.62
N ALA A 92 -12.78 1.61 20.78
CA ALA A 92 -12.06 1.06 21.93
C ALA A 92 -12.44 1.76 23.24
N LEU A 93 -12.62 3.09 23.21
CA LEU A 93 -12.99 3.88 24.37
C LEU A 93 -14.50 3.85 24.67
N LYS A 94 -15.31 3.33 23.74
CA LYS A 94 -16.77 3.29 23.89
C LYS A 94 -17.16 2.22 24.89
N LYS A 95 -17.76 2.65 26.00
CA LYS A 95 -18.35 1.73 26.98
C LYS A 95 -19.62 1.13 26.41
N VAL A 96 -19.63 -0.19 26.23
CA VAL A 96 -20.80 -0.98 25.80
C VAL A 96 -21.30 -1.82 26.97
N LYS A 97 -22.60 -2.06 27.04
CA LYS A 97 -23.22 -2.87 28.10
C LYS A 97 -22.70 -4.30 27.99
N GLY A 98 -22.14 -4.83 29.07
CA GLY A 98 -21.52 -6.17 29.11
C GLY A 98 -20.00 -6.17 28.96
N LEU A 99 -19.37 -5.03 28.63
CA LEU A 99 -17.91 -4.94 28.53
C LEU A 99 -17.29 -4.60 29.89
N THR A 100 -16.35 -5.43 30.35
CA THR A 100 -15.60 -5.21 31.59
C THR A 100 -14.54 -4.12 31.42
N LYS A 101 -14.04 -3.58 32.54
CA LYS A 101 -12.93 -2.60 32.51
C LYS A 101 -11.65 -3.21 31.95
N GLU A 102 -11.43 -4.49 32.23
CA GLU A 102 -10.28 -5.25 31.75
C GLU A 102 -10.35 -5.42 30.23
N GLU A 103 -11.50 -5.81 29.68
CA GLU A 103 -11.68 -5.91 28.22
C GLU A 103 -11.59 -4.55 27.51
N LEU A 104 -11.99 -3.46 28.15
CA LEU A 104 -11.80 -2.12 27.58
C LEU A 104 -10.32 -1.75 27.52
N ALA A 105 -9.55 -2.09 28.55
CA ALA A 105 -8.10 -1.91 28.57
C ALA A 105 -7.42 -2.75 27.47
N THR A 106 -7.78 -4.02 27.33
CA THR A 106 -7.22 -4.87 26.27
C THR A 106 -7.52 -4.32 24.86
N ARG A 107 -8.74 -3.81 24.61
CA ARG A 107 -9.06 -3.14 23.34
C ARG A 107 -8.17 -1.92 23.09
N SER A 108 -7.93 -1.12 24.12
CA SER A 108 -7.05 0.06 24.02
C SER A 108 -5.61 -0.36 23.70
N ASP A 109 -5.10 -1.40 24.36
CA ASP A 109 -3.74 -1.91 24.15
C ASP A 109 -3.57 -2.50 22.74
N LEU A 110 -4.57 -3.24 22.26
CA LEU A 110 -4.61 -3.76 20.89
C LEU A 110 -4.51 -2.62 19.87
N VAL A 111 -5.29 -1.55 20.05
CA VAL A 111 -5.25 -0.39 19.15
C VAL A 111 -3.93 0.37 19.24
N ALA A 112 -3.33 0.46 20.43
CA ALA A 112 -2.05 1.11 20.63
C ALA A 112 -0.89 0.40 19.90
N ALA A 113 -0.98 -0.91 19.70
CA ALA A 113 0.04 -1.69 18.98
C ALA A 113 -0.07 -1.59 17.44
N LEU A 114 -1.22 -1.21 16.90
CA LEU A 114 -1.46 -1.21 15.44
C LEU A 114 -0.58 -0.21 14.66
N PRO A 115 -0.37 1.05 15.09
CA PRO A 115 0.50 1.99 14.37
C PRO A 115 1.89 1.44 14.10
N ASP A 116 2.53 0.87 15.13
CA ASP A 116 3.89 0.32 15.02
C ASP A 116 3.90 -0.91 14.11
N ARG A 117 2.91 -1.79 14.25
CA ARG A 117 2.75 -2.97 13.39
C ARG A 117 2.58 -2.56 11.92
N ILE A 118 1.76 -1.56 11.61
CA ILE A 118 1.57 -1.04 10.24
C ILE A 118 2.86 -0.42 9.70
N GLN A 119 3.57 0.37 10.51
CA GLN A 119 4.80 1.03 10.09
C GLN A 119 5.95 0.05 9.84
N SER A 120 6.00 -1.06 10.56
CA SER A 120 7.05 -2.08 10.40
C SER A 120 7.01 -2.85 9.06
N ILE A 121 5.88 -2.84 8.35
CA ILE A 121 5.76 -3.54 7.06
C ILE A 121 6.65 -2.84 6.03
N PRO A 122 7.52 -3.52 5.27
CA PRO A 122 8.30 -2.86 4.23
C PRO A 122 7.39 -2.53 3.04
N ASP A 123 7.41 -1.28 2.59
CA ASP A 123 6.56 -0.76 1.51
C ASP A 123 7.36 -0.09 0.38
N GLY A 124 8.67 -0.37 0.33
CA GLY A 124 9.61 0.21 -0.63
C GLY A 124 9.79 1.73 -0.51
N SER A 125 9.18 2.38 0.48
CA SER A 125 9.48 3.76 0.82
C SER A 125 10.74 3.78 1.68
N SER A 126 11.73 4.58 1.31
CA SER A 126 12.83 4.92 2.20
C SER A 126 12.30 5.85 3.30
N SER A 127 11.49 5.32 4.22
CA SER A 127 11.11 6.03 5.44
C SER A 127 12.29 6.01 6.40
N ALA A 128 13.29 6.85 6.13
CA ALA A 128 14.09 7.41 7.19
C ALA A 128 13.14 8.29 8.01
N THR A 129 12.95 7.95 9.27
CA THR A 129 12.22 8.67 10.29
C THR A 129 12.30 10.20 10.12
N LYS A 130 11.27 10.85 9.60
CA LYS A 130 11.05 12.27 9.88
C LYS A 130 9.59 12.69 9.74
N LYS A 131 9.01 12.99 10.89
CA LYS A 131 7.87 13.90 11.01
C LYS A 131 8.15 15.17 10.19
N ASN A 132 7.11 15.63 9.49
CA ASN A 132 6.97 16.95 8.91
C ASN A 132 7.92 17.33 7.76
N GLY A 133 7.31 17.46 6.58
CA GLY A 133 7.70 18.47 5.58
C GLY A 133 8.58 17.98 4.42
N GLY A 134 8.04 18.13 3.21
CA GLY A 134 8.84 18.37 2.01
C GLY A 134 9.04 17.15 1.11
N TRP A 135 8.51 17.25 -0.10
CA TRP A 135 8.88 16.41 -1.23
C TRP A 135 10.42 16.31 -1.35
N GLY A 136 10.96 15.11 -1.13
CA GLY A 136 12.37 14.82 -1.36
C GLY A 136 12.61 14.57 -2.84
N ALA A 137 12.93 15.62 -3.59
CA ALA A 137 13.56 15.48 -4.90
C ALA A 137 15.00 14.97 -4.72
N SER A 138 15.37 14.01 -5.56
CA SER A 138 16.63 13.28 -5.55
C SER A 138 17.86 14.19 -5.69
N GLY A 139 18.85 13.95 -4.82
CA GLY A 139 20.27 13.89 -5.19
C GLY A 139 21.06 15.20 -5.32
N SER A 140 21.61 15.71 -4.21
CA SER A 140 22.98 16.25 -4.19
C SER A 140 23.51 16.58 -2.78
N ARG A 141 24.63 15.90 -2.43
CA ARG A 141 25.70 16.19 -1.44
C ARG A 141 25.39 16.15 0.09
N PRO A 142 26.28 15.51 0.91
CA PRO A 142 26.19 15.58 2.36
C PRO A 142 26.79 16.91 2.83
N GLY A 143 25.99 17.75 3.49
CA GLY A 143 26.48 18.96 4.18
C GLY A 143 25.72 20.25 3.88
N GLY A 144 24.83 20.27 2.89
CA GLY A 144 24.02 21.45 2.55
C GLY A 144 22.66 21.47 3.24
N GLY A 145 22.62 21.55 4.57
CA GLY A 145 21.36 21.83 5.28
C GLY A 145 20.93 23.26 4.99
N VAL A 146 19.87 23.44 4.18
CA VAL A 146 19.29 24.77 3.91
C VAL A 146 18.75 25.32 5.23
N LYS A 147 19.41 26.34 5.78
CA LYS A 147 18.93 27.14 6.91
C LYS A 147 18.32 28.40 6.32
N PHE A 148 17.01 28.57 6.46
CA PHE A 148 16.36 29.84 6.21
C PHE A 148 16.61 30.76 7.42
N ASP A 149 17.76 31.41 7.40
CA ASP A 149 17.98 32.65 8.13
C ASP A 149 17.22 33.74 7.35
N SER A 150 16.11 34.20 7.90
CA SER A 150 15.31 35.28 7.34
C SER A 150 15.86 36.65 7.74
N THR A 151 17.15 36.92 7.52
CA THR A 151 17.74 38.26 7.63
C THR A 151 19.02 38.37 6.82
N SER A 152 18.92 38.62 5.50
CA SER A 152 19.95 39.40 4.81
C SER A 152 19.43 39.88 3.46
N ASP A 153 19.25 41.19 3.35
CA ASP A 153 19.27 41.90 2.07
C ASP A 153 20.51 41.45 1.29
N GLY A 154 20.29 40.73 0.20
CA GLY A 154 21.33 40.25 -0.69
C GLY A 154 20.93 40.56 -2.12
N ASN A 155 21.58 41.57 -2.69
CA ASN A 155 21.57 41.86 -4.11
C ASN A 155 21.98 40.60 -4.88
N PHE A 156 21.01 39.83 -5.39
CA PHE A 156 21.28 38.68 -6.24
C PHE A 156 21.65 39.19 -7.62
N ASP A 157 22.94 39.26 -7.90
CA ASP A 157 23.43 39.51 -9.25
C ASP A 157 22.98 38.40 -10.20
N ASP A 158 22.67 38.80 -11.44
CA ASP A 158 22.23 37.98 -12.59
C ASP A 158 23.26 36.91 -13.02
N GLU A 159 24.38 36.83 -12.31
CA GLU A 159 25.47 35.89 -12.55
C GLU A 159 25.26 34.52 -11.88
N TYR A 160 24.34 34.41 -10.91
CA TYR A 160 24.03 33.15 -10.22
C TYR A 160 23.35 32.10 -11.12
N PHE A 161 22.76 32.54 -12.25
CA PHE A 161 22.08 31.68 -13.23
C PHE A 161 22.88 31.44 -14.51
N LYS A 162 24.22 31.54 -14.48
CA LYS A 162 25.03 31.06 -15.61
C LYS A 162 24.99 29.53 -15.65
N GLY A 163 24.15 28.99 -16.53
CA GLY A 163 24.17 27.58 -16.89
C GLY A 163 25.59 27.17 -17.28
N THR A 164 26.21 26.29 -16.50
CA THR A 164 27.55 25.80 -16.77
C THR A 164 27.56 25.03 -18.09
N GLU A 165 28.70 24.97 -18.79
CA GLU A 165 28.84 24.20 -20.02
C GLU A 165 28.41 22.73 -19.84
N GLU A 166 28.58 22.17 -18.64
CA GLU A 166 28.09 20.84 -18.29
C GLU A 166 26.57 20.76 -18.33
N SER A 167 25.86 21.75 -17.78
CA SER A 167 24.39 21.80 -17.80
C SER A 167 23.83 21.91 -19.23
N ASN A 168 24.54 22.62 -20.11
CA ASN A 168 24.19 22.70 -21.53
C ASN A 168 24.39 21.37 -22.26
N LYS A 169 25.45 20.61 -21.92
CA LYS A 169 25.67 19.27 -22.46
C LYS A 169 24.57 18.28 -22.04
N PHE A 170 24.14 18.31 -20.78
CA PHE A 170 23.02 17.48 -20.32
C PHE A 170 21.72 17.79 -21.06
N ARG A 171 21.43 19.08 -21.30
CA ARG A 171 20.26 19.51 -22.05
C ARG A 171 20.31 19.04 -23.51
N GLN A 172 21.45 19.22 -24.18
CA GLN A 172 21.64 18.74 -25.55
C GLN A 172 21.56 17.21 -25.65
N GLU A 173 22.13 16.48 -24.70
CA GLU A 173 22.08 15.01 -24.68
C GLU A 173 20.66 14.49 -24.44
N TYR A 174 19.88 15.18 -23.58
CA TYR A 174 18.46 14.89 -23.39
C TYR A 174 17.66 15.15 -24.68
N GLU A 175 17.87 16.30 -25.33
CA GLU A 175 17.20 16.65 -26.58
C GLU A 175 17.54 15.65 -27.70
N MET A 176 18.80 15.23 -27.82
CA MET A 176 19.19 14.17 -28.77
C MET A 176 18.58 12.80 -28.44
N ARG A 177 18.49 12.42 -27.16
CA ARG A 177 17.82 11.17 -26.76
C ARG A 177 16.33 11.21 -27.07
N ARG A 178 15.68 12.37 -26.91
CA ARG A 178 14.28 12.56 -27.27
C ARG A 178 14.06 12.41 -28.77
N MET A 179 14.86 13.09 -29.59
CA MET A 179 14.76 12.98 -31.05
C MET A 179 14.95 11.54 -31.53
N LYS A 180 15.91 10.79 -30.98
CA LYS A 180 16.11 9.36 -31.31
C LYS A 180 14.91 8.47 -30.95
N GLN A 181 14.19 8.80 -29.88
CA GLN A 181 12.96 8.08 -29.53
C GLN A 181 11.82 8.42 -30.48
N ASP A 182 11.70 9.68 -30.88
CA ASP A 182 10.70 10.13 -31.85
C ASP A 182 10.95 9.49 -33.23
N GLU A 183 12.21 9.40 -33.69
CA GLU A 183 12.58 8.65 -34.92
C GLU A 183 12.19 7.17 -34.84
N GLY A 184 12.32 6.54 -33.66
CA GLY A 184 11.89 5.16 -33.45
C GLY A 184 10.38 4.99 -33.54
N LEU A 185 9.60 6.00 -33.13
CA LEU A 185 8.14 6.01 -33.29
C LEU A 185 7.74 6.15 -34.75
N ASP A 186 8.46 6.94 -35.54
CA ASP A 186 8.21 7.08 -36.98
C ASP A 186 8.45 5.76 -37.73
N VAL A 187 9.53 5.03 -37.41
CA VAL A 187 9.81 3.69 -38.00
C VAL A 187 8.71 2.68 -37.63
N ILE A 188 8.18 2.73 -36.40
CA ILE A 188 7.05 1.89 -36.00
C ILE A 188 5.79 2.29 -36.76
N GLY A 189 5.56 3.60 -36.96
CA GLY A 189 4.45 4.14 -37.73
C GLY A 189 4.47 3.68 -39.19
N GLU A 190 5.62 3.74 -39.83
CA GLU A 190 5.83 3.22 -41.20
C GLU A 190 5.60 1.71 -41.26
N GLY A 191 6.17 0.94 -40.33
CA GLY A 191 5.97 -0.51 -40.27
C GLY A 191 4.50 -0.89 -40.10
N LEU A 192 3.75 -0.16 -39.26
CA LEU A 192 2.31 -0.34 -39.10
C LEU A 192 1.53 0.04 -40.36
N ALA A 193 1.94 1.10 -41.08
CA ALA A 193 1.32 1.47 -42.34
C ALA A 193 1.57 0.41 -43.43
N THR A 194 2.78 -0.16 -43.51
CA THR A 194 3.09 -1.28 -44.41
C THR A 194 2.26 -2.51 -44.08
N LEU A 195 2.17 -2.88 -42.79
CA LEU A 195 1.34 -4.00 -42.33
C LEU A 195 -0.14 -3.78 -42.67
N LYS A 196 -0.65 -2.56 -42.51
CA LYS A 196 -2.01 -2.17 -42.88
C LYS A 196 -2.24 -2.32 -44.39
N ASN A 197 -1.32 -1.85 -45.22
CA ASN A 197 -1.45 -1.95 -46.68
C ASN A 197 -1.41 -3.42 -47.14
N MET A 198 -0.52 -4.25 -46.58
CA MET A 198 -0.51 -5.69 -46.89
C MET A 198 -1.80 -6.39 -46.46
N ALA A 199 -2.37 -6.04 -45.31
CA ALA A 199 -3.66 -6.58 -44.86
C ALA A 199 -4.82 -6.12 -45.77
N SER A 200 -4.80 -4.87 -46.24
CA SER A 200 -5.77 -4.35 -47.19
C SER A 200 -5.66 -5.03 -48.56
N ASP A 201 -4.45 -5.22 -49.08
CA ASP A 201 -4.21 -5.92 -50.35
C ASP A 201 -4.65 -7.39 -50.26
N MET A 202 -4.37 -8.08 -49.15
CA MET A 202 -4.85 -9.46 -48.93
C MET A 202 -6.38 -9.54 -48.87
N ASN A 203 -7.04 -8.51 -48.34
CA ASN A 203 -8.50 -8.43 -48.27
C ASN A 203 -9.13 -8.16 -49.66
N GLU A 204 -8.49 -7.37 -50.53
CA GLU A 204 -8.94 -7.20 -51.92
C GLU A 204 -8.82 -8.50 -52.73
N VAL A 205 -7.76 -9.30 -52.54
CA VAL A 205 -7.57 -10.56 -53.25
C VAL A 205 -8.64 -11.60 -52.85
N ALA A 206 -9.06 -11.62 -51.58
CA ALA A 206 -10.17 -12.45 -51.12
C ALA A 206 -11.53 -12.01 -51.71
N SER A 207 -11.73 -10.71 -51.91
CA SER A 207 -12.95 -10.18 -52.53
C SER A 207 -12.96 -10.35 -54.06
N GLY A 208 -11.81 -10.28 -54.73
CA GLY A 208 -11.67 -10.51 -56.18
C GLY A 208 -11.81 -11.98 -56.58
N ALA A 209 -11.35 -12.91 -55.75
CA ALA A 209 -11.51 -14.34 -55.97
C ALA A 209 -12.99 -14.80 -55.90
N SER A 210 -13.84 -14.05 -55.22
CA SER A 210 -15.28 -14.33 -55.14
C SER A 210 -16.06 -13.92 -56.41
N PHE A 211 -15.49 -13.07 -57.28
CA PHE A 211 -16.14 -12.62 -58.52
C PHE A 211 -15.81 -13.49 -59.73
N LEU A 212 -14.72 -14.27 -59.70
CA LEU A 212 -14.32 -15.15 -60.81
C LEU A 212 -15.00 -16.54 -60.80
N VAL A 213 -15.82 -16.84 -59.79
CA VAL A 213 -16.51 -18.14 -59.64
C VAL A 213 -18.00 -18.06 -60.02
N ILE A 214 -18.51 -16.90 -60.44
CA ILE A 214 -19.92 -16.71 -60.88
C ILE A 214 -19.99 -16.08 -62.28
N ARG A 215 -19.21 -16.59 -63.24
CA ARG A 215 -19.48 -16.34 -64.66
C ARG A 215 -19.21 -17.56 -65.53
#